data_AF-A0A3B9M7W3-F1
#
_entry.id   AF-A0A3B9M7W3-F1
#
_cell.length_a   1.000
_cell.length_b   1.000
_cell.length_c   1.000
_cell.angle_alpha   90.00
_cell.angle_beta   90.00
_cell.angle_gamma   90.00
#
_symmetry.space_group_name_H-M   'P 1'
#
loop_
_entity.id
_entity.type
_entity.pdbx_description
1 polymer ?
#
loop_
_entity_poly.entity_id
_entity_poly.type
_entity_poly.pdbx_seq_one_letter_code
_entity_poly.pdbx_strand_id
1 'polypeptide(L)' 'MSSTPSPVGGPADGLAAASALRAIADRLEDAEVERAMRAGWSWSQVAEALGVTRQAVHKKHLRRLLMAQIELRRRNNE' A
#
# COMPACT_ATOMS: atom_id res chain seq x y z
N MET A 1 -3.06 -3.10 -43.14
CA MET A 1 -3.21 -4.36 -42.38
C MET A 1 -2.60 -4.15 -41.02
N SER A 2 -3.40 -3.92 -39.98
CA SER A 2 -2.89 -3.75 -38.62
C SER A 2 -2.89 -5.11 -37.92
N SER A 3 -1.71 -5.69 -37.72
CA SER A 3 -1.57 -6.89 -36.89
C SER A 3 -1.90 -6.52 -35.45
N THR A 4 -3.00 -7.03 -34.93
CA THR A 4 -3.26 -6.98 -33.48
C THR A 4 -2.14 -7.74 -32.77
N PRO A 5 -1.43 -7.12 -31.82
CA PRO A 5 -0.37 -7.80 -31.09
C PRO A 5 -0.95 -8.99 -30.31
N SER A 6 -0.18 -10.07 -30.26
CA SER A 6 -0.54 -11.28 -29.52
C SER A 6 -0.78 -10.94 -28.04
N PRO A 7 -1.83 -11.47 -27.38
CA PRO A 7 -2.14 -11.18 -25.98
C PRO A 7 -1.18 -11.88 -24.99
N VAL A 8 -0.20 -12.62 -25.47
CA VAL A 8 0.84 -13.32 -24.70
C VAL A 8 2.21 -13.03 -25.32
N GLY A 9 3.22 -12.79 -24.48
CA GLY A 9 4.51 -12.24 -24.93
C GLY A 9 4.53 -10.71 -24.94
N GLY A 10 5.74 -10.13 -24.94
CA GLY A 10 5.93 -8.70 -25.17
C GLY A 10 5.26 -7.81 -24.10
N PRO A 11 4.50 -6.75 -24.48
CA PRO A 11 3.87 -5.83 -23.52
C PRO A 11 2.93 -6.51 -22.51
N ALA A 12 2.25 -7.60 -22.89
CA ALA A 12 1.34 -8.32 -22.01
C ALA A 12 2.08 -8.94 -20.82
N ASP A 13 3.21 -9.60 -21.07
CA ASP A 13 4.06 -10.19 -20.03
C ASP A 13 4.66 -9.11 -19.13
N GLY A 14 5.08 -7.98 -19.72
CA GLY A 14 5.58 -6.82 -18.97
C GLY A 14 4.53 -6.25 -18.01
N LEU A 15 3.28 -6.12 -18.46
CA LEU A 15 2.16 -5.69 -17.60
C LEU A 15 1.83 -6.71 -16.51
N ALA A 16 1.88 -8.01 -16.83
CA ALA A 16 1.70 -9.06 -15.84
C ALA A 16 2.78 -9.03 -14.75
N ALA A 17 4.05 -8.86 -15.14
CA ALA A 17 5.16 -8.70 -14.21
C ALA A 17 5.01 -7.43 -13.35
N ALA A 18 4.65 -6.29 -13.95
CA ALA A 18 4.40 -5.05 -13.22
C ALA A 18 3.26 -5.19 -12.21
N SER A 19 2.18 -5.91 -12.58
CA SER A 19 1.07 -6.23 -11.71
C SER A 19 1.50 -7.10 -10.52
N ALA A 20 2.30 -8.15 -10.77
CA ALA A 20 2.83 -9.02 -9.72
C ALA A 20 3.73 -8.26 -8.74
N LEU A 21 4.62 -7.40 -9.25
CA LEU A 21 5.47 -6.54 -8.41
C LEU A 21 4.64 -5.58 -7.56
N ARG A 22 3.58 -4.98 -8.12
CA ARG A 22 2.68 -4.11 -7.37
C ARG A 22 1.97 -4.87 -6.25
N ALA A 23 1.50 -6.08 -6.51
CA ALA A 23 0.88 -6.91 -5.48
C ALA A 23 1.85 -7.27 -4.35
N ILE A 24 3.14 -7.49 -4.65
CA ILE A 24 4.17 -7.69 -3.63
C ILE A 24 4.42 -6.40 -2.84
N ALA A 25 4.57 -5.27 -3.52
CA ALA A 25 4.78 -3.97 -2.90
C ALA A 25 3.62 -3.59 -1.97
N ASP A 26 2.37 -3.80 -2.40
CA ASP A 26 1.19 -3.54 -1.58
C ASP A 26 1.18 -4.37 -0.29
N ARG A 27 1.52 -5.67 -0.37
CA ARG A 27 1.60 -6.53 0.82
C ARG A 27 2.72 -6.11 1.77
N LEU A 28 3.87 -5.71 1.23
CA LEU A 28 4.96 -5.19 2.04
C LEU A 28 4.52 -3.90 2.74
N GLU A 29 3.97 -2.94 1.99
CA GLU A 29 3.46 -1.69 2.55
C GLU A 29 2.45 -1.92 3.67
N ASP A 30 1.48 -2.82 3.47
CA ASP A 30 0.49 -3.19 4.49
C ASP A 30 1.16 -3.68 5.80
N ALA A 31 2.14 -4.58 5.68
CA ALA A 31 2.86 -5.14 6.84
C ALA A 31 3.72 -4.09 7.56
N GLU A 32 4.38 -3.21 6.81
CA GLU A 32 5.21 -2.13 7.34
C GLU A 32 4.37 -1.07 8.05
N VAL A 33 3.21 -0.70 7.48
CA VAL A 33 2.25 0.23 8.10
C VAL A 33 1.74 -0.35 9.40
N GLU A 34 1.33 -1.62 9.41
CA GLU A 34 0.93 -2.32 10.62
C GLU A 34 2.03 -2.31 11.70
N ARG A 35 3.27 -2.63 11.33
CA ARG A 35 4.40 -2.56 12.26
C ARG A 35 4.60 -1.15 12.81
N ALA A 36 4.54 -0.12 11.95
CA ALA A 36 4.70 1.27 12.36
C ALA A 36 3.61 1.71 13.34
N MET A 37 2.34 1.36 13.07
CA MET A 37 1.23 1.67 13.97
C MET A 37 1.37 0.96 15.32
N ARG A 38 1.81 -0.31 15.33
CA ARG A 38 2.12 -1.04 16.58
C ARG A 38 3.32 -0.44 17.34
N ALA A 39 4.30 0.10 16.62
CA ALA A 39 5.40 0.86 17.20
C ALA A 39 4.98 2.27 17.69
N GLY A 40 3.71 2.63 17.56
CA GLY A 40 3.14 3.87 18.09
C GLY A 40 3.39 5.10 17.24
N TRP A 41 3.74 4.93 15.96
CA TRP A 41 3.86 6.02 14.99
C TRP A 41 2.51 6.70 14.76
N SER A 42 2.55 7.98 14.39
CA SER A 42 1.38 8.71 13.92
C SER A 42 1.15 8.46 12.43
N TRP A 43 -0.09 8.65 11.98
CA TRP A 43 -0.43 8.60 10.56
C TRP A 43 0.38 9.56 9.70
N SER A 44 0.80 10.70 10.25
CA SER A 44 1.63 11.68 9.54
C SER A 44 3.04 11.15 9.30
N GLN A 45 3.65 10.48 10.29
CA GLN A 45 4.99 9.87 10.16
C GLN A 45 4.99 8.74 9.12
N VAL A 46 3.94 7.92 9.11
CA VAL A 46 3.78 6.87 8.09
C VAL A 46 3.61 7.47 6.69
N ALA A 47 2.80 8.52 6.56
CA ALA A 47 2.58 9.20 5.29
C ALA A 47 3.87 9.81 4.73
N GLU A 48 4.65 10.48 5.58
CA GLU A 48 5.95 11.04 5.25
C GLU A 48 6.92 9.96 4.76
N ALA A 49 7.03 8.83 5.48
CA ALA A 49 7.90 7.72 5.09
C ALA A 49 7.50 7.08 3.74
N LEU A 50 6.21 7.05 3.43
CA LEU A 50 5.69 6.52 2.16
C LEU A 50 5.66 7.55 1.01
N GLY A 51 5.97 8.82 1.29
CA GLY A 51 5.90 9.90 0.30
C GLY A 51 4.47 10.17 -0.19
N VAL A 52 3.46 9.91 0.64
CA VAL A 52 2.04 10.12 0.32
C VAL A 52 1.38 11.07 1.30
N THR A 53 0.15 11.51 1.01
CA THR A 53 -0.59 12.33 1.96
C THR A 53 -1.14 11.49 3.12
N ARG A 54 -1.30 12.12 4.29
CA ARG A 54 -1.93 11.49 5.46
C ARG A 54 -3.31 10.91 5.14
N GLN A 55 -4.10 11.62 4.32
CA GLN A 55 -5.42 11.16 3.91
C GLN A 55 -5.35 9.91 3.03
N ALA A 56 -4.37 9.83 2.11
CA ALA A 56 -4.20 8.67 1.23
C ALA A 56 -3.86 7.41 2.04
N VAL A 57 -2.86 7.49 2.93
CA VAL A 57 -2.47 6.34 3.76
C VAL A 57 -3.60 5.93 4.71
N HIS A 58 -4.27 6.90 5.33
CA HIS A 58 -5.39 6.62 6.24
C HIS A 58 -6.54 5.93 5.50
N LYS A 59 -6.92 6.43 4.32
CA LYS A 59 -7.99 5.83 3.51
C LYS A 59 -7.64 4.40 3.05
N LYS A 60 -6.38 4.14 2.69
CA LYS A 60 -5.91 2.82 2.24
C LYS A 60 -5.91 1.80 3.39
N HIS A 61 -5.38 2.19 4.56
CA HIS A 61 -4.99 1.23 5.61
C HIS A 61 -5.96 1.12 6.79
N LEU A 62 -6.83 2.12 7.03
CA LEU A 62 -7.69 2.14 8.23
C LEU A 62 -8.52 0.86 8.39
N ARG A 63 -9.21 0.41 7.33
CA ARG A 63 -10.07 -0.78 7.41
C ARG A 63 -9.30 -2.04 7.74
N ARG A 64 -8.11 -2.21 7.16
CA ARG A 64 -7.24 -3.37 7.39
C ARG A 64 -6.76 -3.42 8.84
N LEU A 65 -6.32 -2.29 9.39
CA LEU A 65 -5.80 -2.22 10.76
C LEU A 65 -6.90 -2.45 11.81
N LEU A 66 -8.13 -1.98 11.54
CA LEU A 66 -9.30 -2.27 12.39
C LEU A 66 -9.61 -3.78 12.42
N MET A 67 -9.51 -4.46 11.27
CA MET A 67 -9.67 -5.92 11.19
C MET A 67 -8.55 -6.68 11.91
N ALA A 68 -7.33 -6.14 11.89
CA ALA A 68 -6.18 -6.70 12.61
C ALA A 68 -6.21 -6.44 14.13
N GLN A 69 -7.29 -5.85 14.67
CA GLN A 69 -7.47 -5.50 16.08
C GLN A 69 -6.31 -4.69 16.68
N ILE A 70 -5.66 -3.88 15.85
CA ILE A 70 -4.64 -2.97 16.35
C ILE A 70 -5.38 -1.86 17.07
N GLU A 71 -5.22 -1.80 18.40
CA GLU A 71 -5.58 -0.63 19.19
C GLU A 71 -4.75 0.55 18.69
N LEU A 72 -5.32 1.28 17.73
CA LEU A 72 -4.79 2.52 17.20
C LEU A 72 -4.83 3.52 18.35
N ARG A 73 -3.78 3.52 19.17
CA ARG A 73 -3.66 4.36 20.34
C ARG A 73 -3.94 5.79 19.91
N ARG A 74 -5.11 6.31 20.29
CA ARG A 74 -5.63 7.63 19.94
C ARG A 74 -4.78 8.68 20.66
N ARG A 75 -3.53 8.88 20.24
CA ARG A 75 -2.76 10.05 20.65
C ARG A 75 -3.29 11.22 19.84
N ASN A 76 -4.02 12.08 20.55
CA ASN A 76 -4.39 13.41 20.12
C ASN A 76 -3.15 14.07 19.50
N ASN A 77 -3.33 14.52 18.27
CA ASN A 77 -2.32 15.22 17.49
C ASN A 77 -2.20 16.63 18.10
N GLU A 78 -1.03 16.95 18.67
CA GLU A 78 -0.56 18.35 18.76
C GLU A 78 -0.36 18.93 17.35
#